data_AF-A0A1I5TWE4-F1
#
_entry.id   AF-A0A1I5TWE4-F1
#
_cell.length_a   1.000
_cell.length_b   1.000
_cell.length_c   1.000
_cell.angle_alpha   90.00
_cell.angle_beta   90.00
_cell.angle_gamma   90.00
#
_symmetry.space_group_name_H-M   'P 1'
#
loop_
_entity.id
_entity.type
_entity.pdbx_description
1 polymer ?
#
loop_
_entity_poly.entity_id
_entity_poly.type
_entity_poly.pdbx_seq_one_letter_code
_entity_poly.pdbx_strand_id
1 'polypeptide(L)'
;MGVPAGRLAVVLLGVLAWLALAGPAAAHVGGGAAGSDFDGRVTSVQPAVPGVSVRVLQFGDEVELVNSTATEVTVPGYSDEPYLRIGPDGVWRNAHSPATYINLDRFGRVTLPAGADPAAEPEWVQVSTEPQYVWHDHRTHWMSEEQLPPAVAADPTRGHSVFEWTVPMAHGTTPVTVRGVLTWSPPPAPALVWTLHLALVAAVAATGLLARTPRALAVALAVGGAAALWHAASTPEPPATVSSHAAALVSALLPALTAAAVATAGVVAARRDRGVVTGLLAVVLGWLLLVQGLPDVDVLWSAHVLSGGPDLAARLAVGVLVAGGAGLVVGGLAAARRFRAREHDRPAPEPQPVG
;
A
#
# COMPACT_ATOMS: atom_id res chain seq x y z
N MET A 1 3.80 -32.42 -32.73
CA MET A 1 4.26 -31.02 -32.59
C MET A 1 3.85 -30.43 -31.23
N GLY A 2 4.43 -30.90 -30.11
CA GLY A 2 4.03 -30.51 -28.74
C GLY A 2 4.97 -29.52 -28.02
N VAL A 3 5.94 -28.94 -28.73
CA VAL A 3 7.05 -28.16 -28.17
C VAL A 3 6.71 -26.74 -27.66
N PRO A 4 5.73 -25.97 -28.19
CA PRO A 4 5.58 -24.56 -27.82
C PRO A 4 5.01 -24.35 -26.41
N ALA A 5 4.13 -25.26 -25.93
CA ALA A 5 3.54 -25.16 -24.59
C ALA A 5 4.54 -25.49 -23.47
N GLY A 6 5.46 -26.43 -23.71
CA GLY A 6 6.52 -26.79 -22.76
C GLY A 6 7.54 -25.66 -22.61
N ARG A 7 7.95 -25.04 -23.72
CA ARG A 7 8.87 -23.88 -23.69
C ARG A 7 8.24 -22.67 -22.98
N LEU A 8 6.96 -22.40 -23.23
CA LEU A 8 6.24 -21.33 -22.53
C LEU A 8 6.16 -21.59 -21.02
N ALA A 9 5.87 -22.82 -20.59
CA ALA A 9 5.83 -23.16 -19.17
C ALA A 9 7.19 -22.99 -18.48
N VAL A 10 8.29 -23.37 -19.14
CA VAL A 10 9.65 -23.18 -18.62
C VAL A 10 10.01 -21.70 -18.50
N VAL A 11 9.67 -20.90 -19.51
CA VAL A 11 9.89 -19.44 -19.46
C VAL A 11 9.07 -18.81 -18.34
N LEU A 12 7.80 -19.21 -18.17
CA LEU A 12 6.94 -18.70 -17.10
C LEU A 12 7.45 -19.08 -15.71
N LEU A 13 7.90 -20.33 -15.52
CA LEU A 13 8.52 -20.75 -14.26
C LEU A 13 9.81 -19.98 -13.99
N GLY A 14 10.62 -19.72 -15.02
CA GLY A 14 11.83 -18.89 -14.89
C GLY A 14 11.52 -17.44 -14.50
N VAL A 15 10.50 -16.83 -15.10
CA VAL A 15 10.05 -15.48 -14.75
C VAL A 15 9.47 -15.43 -13.35
N LEU A 16 8.61 -16.38 -12.97
CA LEU A 16 8.05 -16.44 -11.61
C LEU A 16 9.13 -16.68 -10.55
N ALA A 17 10.11 -17.55 -10.81
CA ALA A 17 11.23 -17.77 -9.92
C ALA A 17 12.12 -16.52 -9.79
N TRP A 18 12.34 -15.80 -10.88
CA TRP A 18 13.10 -14.54 -10.86
C TRP A 18 12.36 -13.42 -10.12
N LEU A 19 11.04 -13.30 -10.30
CA LEU A 19 10.22 -12.34 -9.56
C LEU A 19 10.10 -12.69 -8.07
N ALA A 20 10.13 -13.98 -7.70
CA ALA A 20 10.18 -14.41 -6.30
C ALA A 20 11.54 -14.13 -5.62
N LEU A 21 12.61 -13.96 -6.41
CA LEU A 21 13.94 -13.57 -5.94
C LEU A 21 14.11 -12.05 -5.86
N ALA A 22 13.23 -11.27 -6.49
CA ALA A 22 13.13 -9.86 -6.18
C ALA A 22 12.57 -9.77 -4.75
N GLY A 23 13.43 -9.42 -3.78
CA GLY A 23 12.96 -9.04 -2.45
C GLY A 23 11.92 -7.93 -2.57
N PRO A 24 11.09 -7.71 -1.54
CA PRO A 24 10.16 -6.57 -1.51
C PRO A 24 10.97 -5.35 -1.92
N ALA A 25 10.62 -4.71 -3.04
CA ALA A 25 11.18 -3.41 -3.32
C ALA A 25 10.82 -2.58 -2.09
N ALA A 26 11.82 -2.07 -1.36
CA ALA A 26 11.62 -1.10 -0.27
C ALA A 26 11.19 0.25 -0.87
N ALA A 27 10.15 0.20 -1.69
CA ALA A 27 9.47 1.29 -2.36
C ALA A 27 8.07 1.44 -1.77
N HIS A 28 7.83 0.93 -0.55
CA HIS A 28 6.59 1.25 0.17
C HIS A 28 6.67 2.71 0.58
N VAL A 29 5.93 3.51 -0.16
CA VAL A 29 5.85 4.93 0.03
C VAL A 29 4.84 5.15 1.15
N GLY A 30 5.32 5.09 2.39
CA GLY A 30 4.51 5.30 3.60
C GLY A 30 4.52 4.14 4.60
N GLY A 31 5.39 4.23 5.61
CA GLY A 31 5.16 3.70 6.96
C GLY A 31 4.90 2.19 7.19
N GLY A 32 4.93 1.34 6.16
CA GLY A 32 4.82 -0.12 6.31
C GLY A 32 3.42 -0.67 6.64
N ALA A 33 2.39 0.17 6.73
CA ALA A 33 0.99 -0.23 6.94
C ALA A 33 0.07 0.53 5.97
N ALA A 34 -0.88 -0.18 5.33
CA ALA A 34 -1.90 0.42 4.47
C ALA A 34 -3.25 0.56 5.17
N GLY A 35 -3.42 -0.04 6.34
CA GLY A 35 -4.60 0.04 7.20
C GLY A 35 -4.27 0.39 8.65
N SER A 36 -5.22 1.04 9.33
CA SER A 36 -5.14 1.32 10.77
C SER A 36 -6.54 1.42 11.38
N ASP A 37 -6.69 1.07 12.66
CA ASP A 37 -7.93 1.33 13.41
C ASP A 37 -7.97 2.75 13.98
N PHE A 38 -6.81 3.41 14.02
CA PHE A 38 -6.66 4.82 14.32
C PHE A 38 -6.64 5.67 13.05
N ASP A 39 -7.07 6.92 13.18
CA ASP A 39 -7.04 7.91 12.11
C ASP A 39 -6.77 9.32 12.68
N GLY A 40 -5.55 9.79 12.43
CA GLY A 40 -5.06 11.12 12.79
C GLY A 40 -5.26 12.12 11.66
N ARG A 41 -5.80 13.30 11.99
CA ARG A 41 -6.06 14.36 10.99
C ARG A 41 -5.73 15.75 11.51
N VAL A 42 -5.16 16.59 10.64
CA VAL A 42 -5.06 18.03 10.87
C VAL A 42 -6.46 18.62 10.79
N THR A 43 -6.85 19.39 11.81
CA THR A 43 -8.13 20.12 11.85
C THR A 43 -7.94 21.61 11.58
N SER A 44 -6.78 22.19 11.90
CA SER A 44 -6.48 23.58 11.55
C SER A 44 -4.98 23.89 11.60
N VAL A 45 -4.56 24.90 10.83
CA VAL A 45 -3.24 25.56 10.94
C VAL A 45 -3.51 27.05 11.14
N GLN A 46 -3.09 27.61 12.27
CA GLN A 46 -3.46 28.97 12.67
C GLN A 46 -2.25 29.79 13.17
N PRO A 47 -2.02 31.02 12.63
CA PRO A 47 -2.67 31.57 11.44
C PRO A 47 -2.34 30.75 10.19
N ALA A 48 -3.19 30.80 9.17
CA ALA A 48 -2.86 30.21 7.88
C ALA A 48 -1.72 31.02 7.23
N VAL A 49 -0.66 30.33 6.82
CA VAL A 49 0.50 30.94 6.16
C VAL A 49 0.53 30.48 4.69
N PRO A 50 0.26 31.37 3.72
CA PRO A 50 0.35 31.01 2.31
C PRO A 50 1.73 30.46 1.95
N GLY A 51 1.76 29.29 1.32
CA GLY A 51 3.00 28.58 0.97
C GLY A 51 3.53 27.62 2.04
N VAL A 52 2.92 27.57 3.23
CA VAL A 52 3.19 26.51 4.21
C VAL A 52 2.01 25.55 4.22
N SER A 53 2.28 24.27 3.96
CA SER A 53 1.29 23.20 4.09
C SER A 53 1.76 22.15 5.08
N VAL A 54 0.82 21.64 5.87
CA VAL A 54 1.06 20.59 6.86
C VAL A 54 -0.02 19.53 6.68
N ARG A 55 0.38 18.27 6.55
CA ARG A 55 -0.54 17.13 6.59
C ARG A 55 0.00 16.02 7.46
N VAL A 56 -0.90 15.17 7.90
CA VAL A 56 -0.58 13.91 8.57
C VAL A 56 -0.52 12.82 7.52
N LEU A 57 0.47 11.93 7.65
CA LEU A 57 0.59 10.70 6.88
C LEU A 57 0.38 9.52 7.83
N GLN A 58 0.19 8.32 7.25
CA GLN A 58 0.25 7.07 8.01
C GLN A 58 -0.66 7.07 9.26
N PHE A 59 -1.88 7.60 9.09
CA PHE A 59 -2.91 7.66 10.14
C PHE A 59 -2.54 8.38 11.43
N GLY A 60 -1.56 9.29 11.40
CA GLY A 60 -1.10 10.01 12.59
C GLY A 60 0.36 9.81 12.91
N ASP A 61 1.02 8.82 12.31
CA ASP A 61 2.40 8.46 12.66
C ASP A 61 3.40 9.54 12.23
N GLU A 62 3.24 10.08 11.03
CA GLU A 62 4.16 11.06 10.46
C GLU A 62 3.46 12.39 10.16
N VAL A 63 4.23 13.47 10.30
CA VAL A 63 3.83 14.82 9.86
C VAL A 63 4.70 15.21 8.68
N GLU A 64 4.06 15.67 7.61
CA GLU A 64 4.72 16.29 6.48
C GLU A 64 4.52 17.81 6.53
N LEU A 65 5.61 18.54 6.36
CA LEU A 65 5.60 19.98 6.16
C LEU A 65 6.29 20.34 4.85
N VAL A 66 5.62 21.15 4.03
CA VAL A 66 6.18 21.77 2.82
C VAL A 66 6.14 23.28 2.99
N ASN A 67 7.28 23.94 2.82
CA ASN A 67 7.42 25.40 2.95
C ASN A 67 7.94 26.02 1.65
N SER A 68 7.06 26.51 0.79
CA SER A 68 7.43 27.21 -0.45
C SER A 68 7.71 28.70 -0.26
N THR A 69 7.91 29.17 0.98
CA THR A 69 8.14 30.59 1.29
C THR A 69 9.64 30.89 1.41
N ALA A 70 10.01 32.17 1.37
CA ALA A 70 11.39 32.61 1.64
C ALA A 70 11.72 32.69 3.14
N THR A 71 10.78 32.35 4.02
CA THR A 71 10.91 32.47 5.47
C THR A 71 10.86 31.09 6.11
N GLU A 72 11.81 30.84 7.00
CA GLU A 72 11.92 29.56 7.69
C GLU A 72 10.71 29.28 8.59
N VAL A 73 10.28 28.03 8.60
CA VAL A 73 9.41 27.48 9.64
C VAL A 73 10.28 26.73 10.66
N THR A 74 10.18 27.10 11.93
CA THR A 74 10.80 26.36 13.02
C THR A 74 9.77 25.48 13.72
N VAL A 75 10.19 24.29 14.14
CA VAL A 75 9.38 23.36 14.93
C VAL A 75 10.18 23.04 16.20
N PRO A 76 9.65 23.32 17.40
CA PRO A 76 10.30 22.92 18.64
C PRO A 76 10.08 21.42 18.91
N GLY A 77 10.98 20.86 19.70
CA GLY A 77 10.90 19.50 20.23
C GLY A 77 9.93 19.41 21.41
N TYR A 78 9.95 18.26 22.09
CA TYR A 78 8.95 17.94 23.11
C TYR A 78 9.16 18.67 24.45
N SER A 79 10.33 19.28 24.66
CA SER A 79 10.67 20.11 25.82
C SER A 79 10.80 21.59 25.46
N ASP A 80 10.14 22.01 24.37
CA ASP A 80 10.24 23.35 23.78
C ASP A 80 11.64 23.74 23.28
N GLU A 81 12.55 22.76 23.14
CA GLU A 81 13.89 22.98 22.61
C GLU A 81 13.89 23.16 21.08
N PRO A 82 14.87 23.88 20.48
CA PRO A 82 14.97 23.98 19.03
C PRO A 82 15.17 22.59 18.39
N TYR A 83 14.30 22.20 17.44
CA TYR A 83 14.37 20.87 16.83
C TYR A 83 14.54 20.91 15.31
N LEU A 84 13.59 21.47 14.56
CA LEU A 84 13.65 21.57 13.10
C LEU A 84 13.60 23.02 12.63
N ARG A 85 14.29 23.27 11.53
CA ARG A 85 14.26 24.49 10.74
C ARG A 85 14.06 24.10 9.28
N ILE A 86 12.96 24.52 8.68
CA ILE A 86 12.54 24.13 7.32
C ILE A 86 12.32 25.40 6.50
N GLY A 87 13.14 25.63 5.49
CA GLY A 87 13.12 26.86 4.71
C GLY A 87 13.74 26.72 3.31
N PRO A 88 13.95 27.84 2.60
CA PRO A 88 14.42 27.83 1.21
C PRO A 88 15.83 27.22 1.03
N ASP A 89 16.64 27.21 2.10
CA ASP A 89 17.98 26.62 2.11
C ASP A 89 17.98 25.14 2.55
N GLY A 90 16.80 24.52 2.63
CA GLY A 90 16.61 23.13 3.01
C GLY A 90 16.16 22.94 4.46
N VAL A 91 16.46 21.75 5.00
CA VAL A 91 16.05 21.33 6.35
C VAL A 91 17.27 21.15 7.23
N TRP A 92 17.23 21.78 8.40
CA TRP A 92 18.22 21.63 9.46
C TRP A 92 17.58 21.01 10.69
N ARG A 93 18.26 20.04 11.27
CA ARG A 93 17.84 19.31 12.46
C ARG A 93 18.89 19.46 13.56
N ASN A 94 18.44 19.80 14.76
CA ASN A 94 19.33 20.01 15.91
C ASN A 94 19.82 18.66 16.46
N ALA A 95 21.12 18.37 16.34
CA ALA A 95 21.71 17.13 16.85
C ALA A 95 21.68 17.01 18.38
N HIS A 96 21.53 18.12 19.10
CA HIS A 96 21.36 18.14 20.56
C HIS A 96 19.89 18.00 21.02
N SER A 97 18.90 18.15 20.13
CA SER A 97 17.50 17.96 20.52
C SER A 97 17.20 16.47 20.75
N PRO A 98 16.63 16.07 21.91
CA PRO A 98 16.12 14.72 22.12
C PRO A 98 15.15 14.25 21.03
N ALA A 99 14.32 15.16 20.49
CA ALA A 99 13.38 14.85 19.42
C ALA A 99 14.06 14.31 18.15
N THR A 100 15.33 14.67 17.89
CA THR A 100 16.11 14.11 16.78
C THR A 100 16.24 12.61 16.83
N TYR A 101 16.35 12.04 18.03
CA TYR A 101 16.55 10.61 18.21
C TYR A 101 15.23 9.89 18.48
N ILE A 102 14.37 10.49 19.31
CA ILE A 102 13.06 9.94 19.65
C ILE A 102 12.21 9.73 18.38
N ASN A 103 12.27 10.66 17.42
CA ASN A 103 11.50 10.59 16.18
C ASN A 103 12.10 9.67 15.10
N LEU A 104 13.19 8.94 15.39
CA LEU A 104 13.71 7.91 14.47
C LEU A 104 12.98 6.58 14.63
N ASP A 105 12.23 6.42 15.71
CA ASP A 105 11.41 5.24 15.98
C ASP A 105 9.98 5.69 16.26
N ARG A 106 9.01 5.02 15.62
CA ARG A 106 7.58 5.31 15.80
C ARG A 106 7.15 5.29 17.27
N PHE A 107 7.73 4.44 18.11
CA PHE A 107 7.37 4.31 19.53
C PHE A 107 8.41 4.92 20.47
N GLY A 108 9.37 5.68 19.94
CA GLY A 108 10.44 6.30 20.73
C GLY A 108 11.34 5.32 21.46
N ARG A 109 11.48 4.07 20.95
CA ARG A 109 12.31 3.02 21.55
C ARG A 109 13.79 3.25 21.29
N VAL A 110 14.30 4.35 21.83
CA VAL A 110 15.67 4.79 21.62
C VAL A 110 16.38 5.03 22.95
N THR A 111 17.68 4.76 22.98
CA THR A 111 18.55 5.27 24.04
C THR A 111 19.13 6.59 23.57
N LEU A 112 18.83 7.66 24.31
CA LEU A 112 19.33 9.00 23.98
C LEU A 112 20.86 9.06 24.11
N PRO A 113 21.59 9.60 23.12
CA PRO A 113 23.01 9.90 23.26
C PRO A 113 23.26 10.92 24.37
N ALA A 114 24.46 10.91 24.95
CA ALA A 114 24.82 11.83 26.04
C ALA A 114 24.72 13.33 25.67
N GLY A 115 24.86 13.66 24.38
CA GLY A 115 24.71 15.03 23.86
C GLY A 115 23.27 15.44 23.53
N ALA A 116 22.29 14.54 23.65
CA ALA A 116 20.88 14.87 23.45
C ALA A 116 20.33 15.56 24.72
N ASP A 117 20.58 16.85 24.84
CA ASP A 117 20.20 17.71 25.96
C ASP A 117 19.33 18.87 25.48
N PRO A 118 18.06 18.96 25.93
CA PRO A 118 17.16 20.04 25.51
C PRO A 118 17.63 21.44 25.95
N ALA A 119 18.55 21.54 26.91
CA ALA A 119 19.12 22.81 27.37
C ALA A 119 20.43 23.18 26.67
N ALA A 120 21.01 22.29 25.85
CA ALA A 120 22.24 22.59 25.13
C ALA A 120 22.00 23.56 23.96
N GLU A 121 23.03 24.36 23.65
CA GLU A 121 23.02 25.19 22.44
C GLU A 121 22.80 24.32 21.19
N PRO A 122 21.93 24.72 20.24
CA PRO A 122 21.63 23.89 19.08
C PRO A 122 22.85 23.62 18.19
N GLU A 123 23.04 22.35 17.82
CA GLU A 123 23.98 21.94 16.78
C GLU A 123 23.20 21.62 15.51
N TRP A 124 23.16 22.57 14.57
CA TRP A 124 22.38 22.42 13.33
C TRP A 124 23.09 21.55 12.31
N VAL A 125 22.46 20.43 11.94
CA VAL A 125 22.90 19.54 10.87
C VAL A 125 21.90 19.59 9.72
N GLN A 126 22.37 19.88 8.51
CA GLN A 126 21.52 19.86 7.32
C GLN A 126 21.18 18.41 6.95
N VAL A 127 19.88 18.11 6.82
CA VAL A 127 19.37 16.77 6.49
C VAL A 127 18.66 16.71 5.14
N SER A 128 18.37 17.87 4.55
CA SER A 128 17.80 17.99 3.21
C SER A 128 18.18 19.34 2.61
N THR A 129 18.30 19.40 1.29
CA THR A 129 18.42 20.65 0.53
C THR A 129 17.06 21.16 0.02
N GLU A 130 16.00 20.36 0.16
CA GLU A 130 14.64 20.71 -0.26
C GLU A 130 13.86 21.33 0.91
N PRO A 131 12.92 22.26 0.65
CA PRO A 131 12.20 23.00 1.69
C PRO A 131 11.00 22.22 2.25
N GLN A 132 11.17 20.92 2.46
CA GLN A 132 10.13 20.00 2.89
C GLN A 132 10.69 18.86 3.72
N TYR A 133 9.92 18.41 4.71
CA TYR A 133 10.35 17.37 5.62
C TYR A 133 9.19 16.50 6.11
N VAL A 134 9.50 15.25 6.38
CA VAL A 134 8.62 14.27 7.00
C VAL A 134 9.34 13.73 8.23
N TRP A 135 8.63 13.66 9.36
CA TRP A 135 9.16 13.09 10.59
C TRP A 135 8.04 12.37 11.36
N HIS A 136 8.40 11.38 12.17
CA HIS A 136 7.49 10.79 13.15
C HIS A 136 7.20 11.82 14.25
N ASP A 137 5.93 12.01 14.59
CA ASP A 137 5.55 12.96 15.64
C ASP A 137 4.69 12.28 16.71
N HIS A 138 5.29 12.09 17.89
CA HIS A 138 4.65 11.34 18.98
C HIS A 138 3.48 12.09 19.61
N ARG A 139 3.25 13.36 19.22
CA ARG A 139 2.05 14.11 19.62
C ARG A 139 0.83 13.67 18.82
N THR A 140 0.98 13.09 17.63
CA THR A 140 -0.11 12.93 16.66
C THR A 140 -0.67 11.50 16.57
N HIS A 141 -0.05 10.53 17.24
CA HIS A 141 -0.53 9.14 17.28
C HIS A 141 -0.48 8.51 18.67
N TRP A 142 -1.12 7.35 18.78
CA TRP A 142 -1.10 6.55 19.99
C TRP A 142 0.25 5.81 20.13
N MET A 143 0.89 5.94 21.29
CA MET A 143 2.27 5.51 21.54
C MET A 143 2.41 4.08 22.10
N SER A 144 1.31 3.31 22.20
CA SER A 144 1.35 1.93 22.69
C SER A 144 0.84 0.94 21.65
N GLU A 145 1.63 -0.11 21.40
CA GLU A 145 1.24 -1.24 20.56
C GLU A 145 0.36 -2.25 21.30
N GLU A 146 0.55 -2.37 22.62
CA GLU A 146 -0.02 -3.46 23.41
C GLU A 146 -1.31 -3.06 24.15
N GLN A 147 -1.52 -1.76 24.32
CA GLN A 147 -2.63 -1.23 25.10
C GLN A 147 -3.47 -0.31 24.24
N LEU A 148 -4.77 -0.57 24.20
CA LEU A 148 -5.71 0.38 23.63
C LEU A 148 -5.88 1.59 24.57
N PRO A 149 -6.23 2.78 24.05
CA PRO A 149 -6.67 3.88 24.89
C PRO A 149 -7.77 3.43 25.86
N PRO A 150 -7.77 3.85 27.14
CA PRO A 150 -8.70 3.31 28.14
C PRO A 150 -10.18 3.36 27.72
N ALA A 151 -10.60 4.44 27.05
CA ALA A 151 -11.97 4.57 26.54
C ALA A 151 -12.30 3.56 25.42
N VAL A 152 -11.34 3.32 24.52
CA VAL A 152 -11.46 2.32 23.45
C VAL A 152 -11.50 0.91 24.03
N ALA A 153 -10.64 0.61 25.02
CA ALA A 153 -10.62 -0.69 25.68
C ALA A 153 -11.95 -1.01 26.40
N ALA A 154 -12.62 0.02 26.94
CA ALA A 154 -13.90 -0.13 27.63
C ALA A 154 -15.08 -0.40 26.68
N ASP A 155 -15.06 0.12 25.46
CA ASP A 155 -16.09 -0.15 24.43
C ASP A 155 -15.47 -0.18 23.01
N PRO A 156 -14.82 -1.29 22.61
CA PRO A 156 -14.16 -1.41 21.31
C PRO A 156 -15.15 -1.67 20.17
N THR A 157 -16.45 -1.41 20.36
CA THR A 157 -17.46 -1.64 19.31
C THR A 157 -17.96 -0.34 18.69
N ARG A 158 -17.46 0.81 19.15
CA ARG A 158 -17.89 2.14 18.74
C ARG A 158 -16.71 3.02 18.40
N GLY A 159 -16.93 4.02 17.56
CA GLY A 159 -15.90 5.02 17.29
C GLY A 159 -15.61 5.89 18.51
N HIS A 160 -14.35 6.27 18.69
CA HIS A 160 -13.88 7.12 19.78
C HIS A 160 -13.04 8.28 19.26
N SER A 161 -13.19 9.45 19.88
CA SER A 161 -12.12 10.46 19.84
C SER A 161 -11.13 10.11 20.93
N VAL A 162 -9.88 9.86 20.54
CA VAL A 162 -8.83 9.42 21.47
C VAL A 162 -8.25 10.62 22.21
N PHE A 163 -7.77 11.61 21.45
CA PHE A 163 -7.33 12.90 21.97
C PHE A 163 -7.26 13.95 20.86
N GLU A 164 -7.29 15.23 21.25
CA GLU A 164 -6.84 16.34 20.41
C GLU A 164 -5.34 16.56 20.60
N TRP A 165 -4.65 16.98 19.55
CA TRP A 165 -3.21 17.21 19.57
C TRP A 165 -2.83 18.53 18.92
N THR A 166 -1.65 19.03 19.28
CA THR A 166 -1.09 20.26 18.73
C THR A 166 0.39 20.12 18.45
N VAL A 167 0.82 20.64 17.29
CA VAL A 167 2.23 20.84 16.95
C VAL A 167 2.49 22.35 16.85
N PRO A 168 3.15 22.96 17.85
CA PRO A 168 3.58 24.36 17.74
C PRO A 168 4.67 24.50 16.68
N MET A 169 4.69 25.65 16.02
CA MET A 169 5.64 26.05 14.99
C MET A 169 5.83 27.57 15.05
N ALA A 170 6.84 28.11 14.34
CA ALA A 170 6.91 29.53 14.06
C ALA A 170 7.35 29.77 12.61
N HIS A 171 6.66 30.68 11.91
CA HIS A 171 7.08 31.19 10.61
C HIS A 171 7.85 32.49 10.82
N GLY A 172 9.19 32.41 10.76
CA GLY A 172 10.06 33.47 11.28
C GLY A 172 9.77 33.74 12.75
N THR A 173 9.25 34.93 13.06
CA THR A 173 8.85 35.33 14.42
C THR A 173 7.35 35.15 14.70
N THR A 174 6.56 34.72 13.71
CA THR A 174 5.10 34.57 13.85
C THR A 174 4.77 33.18 14.36
N PRO A 175 4.18 33.02 15.57
CA PRO A 175 3.77 31.71 16.05
C PRO A 175 2.67 31.11 15.17
N VAL A 176 2.81 29.82 14.86
CA VAL A 176 1.83 29.02 14.12
C VAL A 176 1.50 27.78 14.95
N THR A 177 0.23 27.43 15.07
CA THR A 177 -0.21 26.20 15.75
C THR A 177 -0.93 25.31 14.77
N VAL A 178 -0.42 24.09 14.58
CA VAL A 178 -1.14 23.01 13.91
C VAL A 178 -1.94 22.28 14.97
N ARG A 179 -3.24 22.09 14.72
CA ARG A 179 -4.15 21.34 15.58
C ARG A 179 -4.67 20.14 14.81
N GLY A 180 -4.96 19.07 15.54
CA GLY A 180 -5.59 17.90 14.98
C GLY A 180 -6.25 17.02 16.02
N VAL A 181 -6.74 15.89 15.56
CA VAL A 181 -7.42 14.89 16.38
C VAL A 181 -6.93 13.51 15.98
N LEU A 182 -6.81 12.62 16.97
CA LEU A 182 -6.69 11.19 16.75
C LEU A 182 -8.04 10.55 17.07
N THR A 183 -8.57 9.80 16.11
CA THR A 183 -9.80 9.02 16.28
C THR A 183 -9.51 7.54 16.17
N TRP A 184 -10.42 6.72 16.69
CA TRP A 184 -10.40 5.27 16.58
C TRP A 184 -11.76 4.79 16.06
N SER A 185 -11.76 3.82 15.16
CA SER A 185 -12.98 3.17 14.67
C SER A 185 -12.87 1.65 14.82
N PRO A 186 -13.99 0.95 15.08
CA PRO A 186 -13.98 -0.50 15.20
C PRO A 186 -13.61 -1.15 13.87
N PRO A 187 -12.66 -2.10 13.85
CA PRO A 187 -12.34 -2.86 12.66
C PRO A 187 -13.55 -3.71 12.19
N PRO A 188 -13.59 -4.10 10.91
CA PRO A 188 -14.61 -5.00 10.40
C PRO A 188 -14.58 -6.35 11.16
N ALA A 189 -15.76 -6.95 11.34
CA ALA A 189 -15.91 -8.21 12.04
C ALA A 189 -15.03 -9.32 11.40
N PRO A 190 -14.06 -9.92 12.12
CA PRO A 190 -13.10 -10.86 11.53
C PRO A 190 -13.76 -12.05 10.85
N ALA A 191 -14.81 -12.62 11.45
CA ALA A 191 -15.53 -13.76 10.88
C ALA A 191 -16.16 -13.44 9.51
N LEU A 192 -16.72 -12.24 9.36
CA LEU A 192 -17.29 -11.79 8.09
C LEU A 192 -16.19 -11.59 7.05
N VAL A 193 -15.09 -10.91 7.43
CA VAL A 193 -13.92 -10.70 6.55
C VAL A 193 -13.41 -12.04 6.02
N TRP A 194 -13.06 -12.98 6.89
CA TRP A 194 -12.52 -14.28 6.46
C TRP A 194 -13.52 -15.09 5.62
N THR A 195 -14.81 -15.08 5.99
CA THR A 195 -15.84 -15.78 5.22
C THR A 195 -15.95 -15.26 3.79
N LEU A 196 -16.00 -13.93 3.61
CA LEU A 196 -16.09 -13.31 2.29
C LEU A 196 -14.86 -13.60 1.43
N HIS A 197 -13.66 -13.52 2.01
CA HIS A 197 -12.42 -13.78 1.29
C HIS A 197 -12.26 -15.26 0.92
N LEU A 198 -12.58 -16.19 1.83
CA LEU A 198 -12.57 -17.63 1.52
C LEU A 198 -13.62 -17.98 0.45
N ALA A 199 -14.81 -17.36 0.52
CA ALA A 199 -15.82 -17.50 -0.53
C ALA A 199 -15.33 -16.97 -1.88
N LEU A 200 -14.61 -15.84 -1.89
CA LEU A 200 -14.02 -15.28 -3.11
C LEU A 200 -12.93 -16.20 -3.69
N VAL A 201 -12.03 -16.74 -2.87
CA VAL A 201 -11.04 -17.75 -3.30
C VAL A 201 -11.74 -18.93 -3.95
N ALA A 202 -12.75 -19.50 -3.28
CA ALA A 202 -13.49 -20.66 -3.77
C ALA A 202 -14.24 -20.36 -5.07
N ALA A 203 -14.91 -19.20 -5.16
CA ALA A 203 -15.66 -18.78 -6.34
C ALA A 203 -14.74 -18.59 -7.56
N VAL A 204 -13.58 -17.96 -7.38
CA VAL A 204 -12.61 -17.76 -8.46
C VAL A 204 -11.96 -19.08 -8.87
N ALA A 205 -11.57 -19.92 -7.91
CA ALA A 205 -11.05 -21.27 -8.20
C ALA A 205 -12.07 -22.12 -8.98
N ALA A 206 -13.35 -22.03 -8.63
CA ALA A 206 -14.43 -22.72 -9.31
C ALA A 206 -14.55 -22.35 -10.80
N THR A 207 -14.16 -21.14 -11.21
CA THR A 207 -14.14 -20.75 -12.63
C THR A 207 -13.16 -21.56 -13.47
N GLY A 208 -12.11 -22.12 -12.86
CA GLY A 208 -11.16 -23.01 -13.52
C GLY A 208 -11.48 -24.50 -13.33
N LEU A 209 -11.99 -24.86 -12.15
CA LEU A 209 -12.34 -26.23 -11.78
C LEU A 209 -13.61 -26.73 -12.51
N LEU A 210 -14.66 -25.90 -12.55
CA LEU A 210 -16.00 -26.34 -12.97
C LEU A 210 -16.37 -25.86 -14.38
N ALA A 211 -15.85 -24.71 -14.83
CA ALA A 211 -16.30 -24.09 -16.07
C ALA A 211 -15.97 -24.93 -17.31
N ARG A 212 -16.98 -25.15 -18.17
CA ARG A 212 -16.84 -25.93 -19.42
C ARG A 212 -15.97 -25.26 -20.47
N THR A 213 -15.98 -23.94 -20.51
CA THR A 213 -15.22 -23.09 -21.44
C THR A 213 -14.30 -22.14 -20.67
N PRO A 214 -13.27 -21.56 -21.31
CA PRO A 214 -12.38 -20.60 -20.65
C PRO A 214 -13.04 -19.24 -20.33
N ARG A 215 -14.33 -19.04 -20.67
CA ARG A 215 -15.02 -17.75 -20.54
C ARG A 215 -15.19 -17.31 -19.09
N ALA A 216 -15.50 -18.22 -18.17
CA ALA A 216 -15.63 -17.87 -16.75
C ALA A 216 -14.29 -17.39 -16.16
N LEU A 217 -13.21 -18.09 -16.52
CA LEU A 217 -11.85 -17.71 -16.13
C LEU A 217 -11.44 -16.36 -16.76
N ALA A 218 -11.89 -16.07 -17.99
CA ALA A 218 -11.69 -14.77 -18.62
C ALA A 218 -12.35 -13.62 -17.85
N VAL A 219 -13.53 -13.84 -17.27
CA VAL A 219 -14.19 -12.83 -16.42
C VAL A 219 -13.36 -12.60 -15.16
N ALA A 220 -12.91 -13.66 -14.48
CA ALA A 220 -12.06 -13.53 -13.29
C ALA A 220 -10.73 -12.80 -13.59
N LEU A 221 -10.10 -13.11 -14.73
CA LEU A 221 -8.91 -12.40 -15.22
C LEU A 221 -9.18 -10.91 -15.43
N ALA A 222 -10.30 -10.55 -16.08
CA ALA A 222 -10.67 -9.16 -16.34
C ALA A 222 -10.92 -8.39 -15.03
N VAL A 223 -11.64 -8.99 -14.09
CA VAL A 223 -11.89 -8.42 -12.76
C VAL A 223 -10.58 -8.20 -12.00
N GLY A 224 -9.67 -9.18 -12.01
CA GLY A 224 -8.35 -9.05 -11.39
C GLY A 224 -7.50 -7.93 -12.01
N GLY A 225 -7.47 -7.83 -13.34
CA GLY A 225 -6.77 -6.74 -14.03
C GLY A 225 -7.37 -5.36 -13.73
N ALA A 226 -8.69 -5.25 -13.64
CA ALA A 226 -9.35 -3.99 -13.27
C ALA A 226 -9.06 -3.60 -11.81
N ALA A 227 -9.08 -4.56 -10.89
CA ALA A 227 -8.73 -4.32 -9.48
C ALA A 227 -7.28 -3.87 -9.32
N ALA A 228 -6.34 -4.45 -10.08
CA ALA A 228 -4.94 -4.04 -10.07
C ALA A 228 -4.74 -2.60 -10.54
N LEU A 229 -5.44 -2.19 -11.60
CA LEU A 229 -5.41 -0.81 -12.08
C LEU A 229 -6.05 0.16 -11.10
N TRP A 230 -7.19 -0.21 -10.50
CA TRP A 230 -7.84 0.60 -9.48
C TRP A 230 -6.95 0.78 -8.25
N HIS A 231 -6.36 -0.30 -7.75
CA HIS A 231 -5.45 -0.26 -6.60
C HIS A 231 -4.30 0.72 -6.84
N ALA A 232 -3.61 0.63 -7.98
CA ALA A 232 -2.53 1.56 -8.31
C ALA A 232 -3.01 3.01 -8.55
N ALA A 233 -4.19 3.20 -9.16
CA ALA A 233 -4.75 4.53 -9.38
C ALA A 233 -5.27 5.21 -8.10
N SER A 234 -5.56 4.42 -7.07
CA SER A 234 -6.07 4.88 -5.77
C SER A 234 -5.00 4.84 -4.67
N THR A 235 -3.76 4.49 -5.00
CA THR A 235 -2.60 4.66 -4.11
C THR A 235 -2.44 6.15 -3.78
N PRO A 236 -2.32 6.54 -2.50
CA PRO A 236 -2.11 7.93 -2.13
C PRO A 236 -0.86 8.54 -2.77
N GLU A 237 -0.87 9.87 -2.90
CA GLU A 237 0.32 10.61 -3.34
C GLU A 237 1.49 10.33 -2.39
N PRO A 238 2.68 10.03 -2.93
CA PRO A 238 3.86 9.81 -2.10
C PRO A 238 4.19 11.04 -1.24
N PRO A 239 4.90 10.89 -0.11
CA PRO A 239 5.40 12.03 0.64
C PRO A 239 6.34 12.89 -0.21
N ALA A 240 6.34 14.19 0.02
CA ALA A 240 7.14 15.14 -0.74
C ALA A 240 8.64 14.82 -0.63
N THR A 241 9.09 14.24 0.49
CA THR A 241 10.49 13.86 0.72
C THR A 241 11.00 12.69 -0.12
N VAL A 242 10.16 12.04 -0.96
CA VAL A 242 10.66 10.99 -1.86
C VAL A 242 11.65 11.55 -2.88
N SER A 243 12.75 10.82 -3.08
CA SER A 243 13.86 11.24 -3.94
C SER A 243 13.47 11.42 -5.42
N SER A 244 12.47 10.68 -5.89
CA SER A 244 11.92 10.84 -7.24
C SER A 244 10.44 10.44 -7.28
N HIS A 245 9.57 11.44 -7.41
CA HIS A 245 8.13 11.24 -7.58
C HIS A 245 7.83 10.42 -8.85
N ALA A 246 8.57 10.67 -9.93
CA ALA A 246 8.42 9.91 -11.17
C ALA A 246 8.78 8.42 -10.97
N ALA A 247 9.87 8.12 -10.25
CA ALA A 247 10.24 6.75 -9.96
C ALA A 247 9.21 6.07 -9.05
N ALA A 248 8.69 6.78 -8.04
CA ALA A 248 7.62 6.27 -7.17
C ALA A 248 6.35 5.94 -7.97
N LEU A 249 5.91 6.84 -8.86
CA LEU A 249 4.76 6.60 -9.74
C LEU A 249 4.98 5.42 -10.68
N VAL A 250 6.16 5.32 -11.32
CA VAL A 250 6.48 4.19 -12.20
C VAL A 250 6.51 2.88 -11.40
N SER A 251 7.09 2.89 -10.21
CA SER A 251 7.15 1.72 -9.32
C SER A 251 5.76 1.24 -8.91
N ALA A 252 4.85 2.18 -8.57
CA ALA A 252 3.46 1.87 -8.23
C ALA A 252 2.65 1.36 -9.44
N LEU A 253 2.85 1.93 -10.63
CA LEU A 253 2.07 1.58 -11.84
C LEU A 253 2.54 0.29 -12.53
N LEU A 254 3.83 -0.05 -12.44
CA LEU A 254 4.41 -1.16 -13.20
C LEU A 254 3.75 -2.53 -12.90
N PRO A 255 3.51 -2.93 -11.63
CA PRO A 255 2.80 -4.18 -11.31
C PRO A 255 1.38 -4.19 -11.91
N ALA A 256 0.65 -3.09 -11.77
CA ALA A 256 -0.73 -2.98 -12.24
C ALA A 256 -0.84 -3.04 -13.78
N LEU A 257 0.04 -2.33 -14.49
CA LEU A 257 0.09 -2.37 -15.96
C LEU A 257 0.48 -3.76 -16.46
N THR A 258 1.41 -4.43 -15.79
CA THR A 258 1.82 -5.80 -16.12
C THR A 258 0.66 -6.77 -15.89
N ALA A 259 -0.03 -6.67 -14.74
CA ALA A 259 -1.22 -7.47 -14.44
C ALA A 259 -2.33 -7.24 -15.48
N ALA A 260 -2.60 -5.99 -15.86
CA ALA A 260 -3.59 -5.64 -16.88
C ALA A 260 -3.25 -6.22 -18.26
N ALA A 261 -1.96 -6.23 -18.64
CA ALA A 261 -1.50 -6.83 -19.88
C ALA A 261 -1.69 -8.36 -19.89
N VAL A 262 -1.33 -9.04 -18.79
CA VAL A 262 -1.54 -10.49 -18.64
C VAL A 262 -3.04 -10.84 -18.63
N ALA A 263 -3.86 -10.06 -17.92
CA ALA A 263 -5.32 -10.21 -17.92
C ALA A 263 -5.89 -10.08 -19.33
N THR A 264 -5.49 -9.05 -20.08
CA THR A 264 -5.92 -8.82 -21.47
C THR A 264 -5.52 -9.98 -22.37
N ALA A 265 -4.27 -10.44 -22.29
CA ALA A 265 -3.80 -11.60 -23.03
C ALA A 265 -4.61 -12.87 -22.71
N GLY A 266 -4.96 -13.07 -21.44
CA GLY A 266 -5.77 -14.19 -20.97
C GLY A 266 -7.21 -14.14 -21.49
N VAL A 267 -7.84 -12.96 -21.45
CA VAL A 267 -9.18 -12.73 -22.04
C VAL A 267 -9.16 -13.00 -23.54
N VAL A 268 -8.13 -12.52 -24.24
CA VAL A 268 -7.96 -12.73 -25.68
C VAL A 268 -7.72 -14.20 -26.01
N ALA A 269 -6.94 -14.93 -25.20
CA ALA A 269 -6.74 -16.38 -25.35
C ALA A 269 -8.07 -17.14 -25.16
N ALA A 270 -8.87 -16.77 -24.17
CA ALA A 270 -10.17 -17.37 -23.90
C ALA A 270 -11.16 -17.14 -25.04
N ARG A 271 -11.19 -15.93 -25.63
CA ARG A 271 -12.03 -15.61 -26.81
C ARG A 271 -11.66 -16.43 -28.04
N ARG A 272 -10.42 -16.91 -28.13
CA ARG A 272 -9.93 -17.78 -29.19
C ARG A 272 -9.98 -19.28 -28.82
N ASP A 273 -10.73 -19.62 -27.76
CA ASP A 273 -10.87 -20.97 -27.21
C ASP A 273 -9.54 -21.67 -26.87
N ARG A 274 -8.49 -20.89 -26.55
CA ARG A 274 -7.17 -21.40 -26.12
C ARG A 274 -7.17 -21.67 -24.61
N GLY A 275 -7.87 -22.72 -24.20
CA GLY A 275 -8.09 -23.05 -22.79
C GLY A 275 -6.82 -23.27 -21.97
N VAL A 276 -5.84 -24.00 -22.51
CA VAL A 276 -4.56 -24.25 -21.82
C VAL A 276 -3.80 -22.94 -21.56
N VAL A 277 -3.71 -22.07 -22.58
CA VAL A 277 -3.04 -20.76 -22.47
C VAL A 277 -3.77 -19.86 -21.47
N THR A 278 -5.10 -19.86 -21.49
CA THR A 278 -5.91 -19.09 -20.52
C THR A 278 -5.61 -19.53 -19.08
N GLY A 279 -5.53 -20.84 -18.83
CA GLY A 279 -5.18 -21.39 -17.52
C GLY A 279 -3.79 -20.98 -17.04
N LEU A 280 -2.78 -21.01 -17.92
CA LEU A 280 -1.42 -20.56 -17.59
C LEU A 280 -1.37 -19.06 -17.28
N LEU A 281 -2.06 -18.23 -18.08
CA LEU A 281 -2.13 -16.78 -17.84
C LEU A 281 -2.88 -16.45 -16.55
N ALA A 282 -3.85 -17.26 -16.14
CA ALA A 282 -4.50 -17.13 -14.83
C ALA A 282 -3.55 -17.40 -13.66
N VAL A 283 -2.66 -18.40 -13.77
CA VAL A 283 -1.63 -18.64 -12.75
C VAL A 283 -0.66 -17.46 -12.65
N VAL A 284 -0.21 -16.94 -13.79
CA VAL A 284 0.69 -15.79 -13.85
C VAL A 284 0.03 -14.55 -13.28
N LEU A 285 -1.20 -14.24 -13.70
CA LEU A 285 -1.95 -13.11 -13.16
C LEU A 285 -2.16 -13.28 -11.66
N GLY A 286 -2.59 -14.46 -11.22
CA GLY A 286 -2.83 -14.73 -9.79
C GLY A 286 -1.60 -14.44 -8.92
N TRP A 287 -0.41 -14.82 -9.39
CA TRP A 287 0.85 -14.45 -8.73
C TRP A 287 1.13 -12.95 -8.73
N LEU A 288 0.96 -12.26 -9.87
CA LEU A 288 1.15 -10.80 -9.95
C LEU A 288 0.20 -10.05 -9.01
N LEU A 289 -1.06 -10.48 -8.92
CA LEU A 289 -2.03 -9.87 -8.01
C LEU A 289 -1.65 -10.08 -6.53
N LEU A 290 -1.15 -11.27 -6.17
CA LEU A 290 -0.66 -11.54 -4.81
C LEU A 290 0.53 -10.64 -4.47
N VAL A 291 1.50 -10.51 -5.38
CA VAL A 291 2.67 -9.62 -5.20
C VAL A 291 2.23 -8.17 -4.99
N GLN A 292 1.22 -7.71 -5.73
CA GLN A 292 0.71 -6.35 -5.62
C GLN A 292 -0.14 -6.13 -4.36
N GLY A 293 -0.95 -7.10 -3.94
CA GLY A 293 -1.94 -6.93 -2.87
C GLY A 293 -1.48 -7.33 -1.47
N LEU A 294 -0.51 -8.26 -1.34
CA LEU A 294 -0.04 -8.72 -0.01
C LEU A 294 0.61 -7.63 0.85
N PRO A 295 1.33 -6.64 0.30
CA PRO A 295 1.87 -5.54 1.11
C PRO A 295 0.80 -4.73 1.85
N ASP A 296 -0.42 -4.67 1.29
CA ASP A 296 -1.54 -3.87 1.82
C ASP A 296 -2.65 -4.75 2.39
N VAL A 297 -2.34 -5.99 2.78
CA VAL A 297 -3.34 -6.97 3.22
C VAL A 297 -4.06 -6.57 4.51
N ASP A 298 -3.42 -5.71 5.31
CA ASP A 298 -3.97 -5.13 6.55
C ASP A 298 -5.25 -4.32 6.33
N VAL A 299 -5.39 -3.71 5.16
CA VAL A 299 -6.63 -3.07 4.70
C VAL A 299 -7.86 -3.97 4.82
N LEU A 300 -7.72 -5.30 4.80
CA LEU A 300 -8.85 -6.22 4.90
C LEU A 300 -9.44 -6.30 6.32
N TRP A 301 -8.67 -5.95 7.35
CA TRP A 301 -9.08 -6.06 8.76
C TRP A 301 -8.91 -4.78 9.58
N SER A 302 -8.37 -3.70 9.02
CA SER A 302 -8.31 -2.40 9.70
C SER A 302 -9.60 -1.58 9.52
N ALA A 303 -9.87 -0.58 10.35
CA ALA A 303 -11.03 0.30 10.21
C ALA A 303 -10.87 1.41 9.16
N HIS A 304 -9.66 1.91 8.96
CA HIS A 304 -9.29 2.95 7.99
C HIS A 304 -8.27 2.42 6.99
N VAL A 305 -8.25 3.04 5.80
CA VAL A 305 -7.46 2.59 4.64
C VAL A 305 -6.74 3.79 4.03
N LEU A 306 -5.46 3.63 3.72
CA LEU A 306 -4.72 4.59 2.92
C LEU A 306 -5.16 4.48 1.46
N SER A 307 -6.05 5.38 1.03
CA SER A 307 -6.49 5.47 -0.36
C SER A 307 -6.80 6.90 -0.78
N GLY A 308 -6.49 7.25 -2.02
CA GLY A 308 -6.98 8.45 -2.69
C GLY A 308 -8.43 8.32 -3.21
N GLY A 309 -9.04 7.14 -3.09
CA GLY A 309 -10.42 6.85 -3.46
C GLY A 309 -11.28 6.38 -2.27
N PRO A 310 -12.53 5.94 -2.51
CA PRO A 310 -13.39 5.44 -1.44
C PRO A 310 -12.83 4.19 -0.75
N ASP A 311 -12.83 4.15 0.58
CA ASP A 311 -12.31 3.04 1.41
C ASP A 311 -12.85 1.67 0.99
N LEU A 312 -14.15 1.58 0.71
CA LEU A 312 -14.77 0.33 0.27
C LEU A 312 -14.17 -0.18 -1.05
N ALA A 313 -13.90 0.72 -2.00
CA ALA A 313 -13.31 0.35 -3.28
C ALA A 313 -11.87 -0.12 -3.13
N ALA A 314 -11.08 0.53 -2.25
CA ALA A 314 -9.72 0.09 -1.91
C ALA A 314 -9.74 -1.32 -1.29
N ARG A 315 -10.62 -1.57 -0.32
CA ARG A 315 -10.79 -2.90 0.31
C ARG A 315 -11.18 -3.98 -0.69
N LEU A 316 -12.15 -3.69 -1.57
CA LEU A 316 -12.57 -4.63 -2.61
C LEU A 316 -11.44 -4.93 -3.58
N ALA A 317 -10.64 -3.91 -3.96
CA ALA A 317 -9.50 -4.12 -4.83
C ALA A 317 -8.45 -5.02 -4.18
N VAL A 318 -8.00 -4.72 -2.94
CA VAL A 318 -7.07 -5.58 -2.19
C VAL A 318 -7.64 -6.99 -2.01
N GLY A 319 -8.94 -7.11 -1.69
CA GLY A 319 -9.62 -8.40 -1.56
C GLY A 319 -9.57 -9.22 -2.86
N VAL A 320 -9.79 -8.59 -4.02
CA VAL A 320 -9.63 -9.22 -5.32
C VAL A 320 -8.17 -9.56 -5.61
N LEU A 321 -7.23 -8.69 -5.26
CA LEU A 321 -5.80 -8.94 -5.47
C LEU A 321 -5.34 -10.19 -4.71
N VAL A 322 -5.68 -10.28 -3.43
CA VAL A 322 -5.24 -11.35 -2.54
C VAL A 322 -6.07 -12.63 -2.73
N ALA A 323 -7.37 -12.58 -2.44
CA ALA A 323 -8.23 -13.77 -2.50
C ALA A 323 -8.54 -14.18 -3.95
N GLY A 324 -8.79 -13.21 -4.83
CA GLY A 324 -8.93 -13.50 -6.26
C GLY A 324 -7.63 -14.01 -6.89
N GLY A 325 -6.48 -13.45 -6.51
CA GLY A 325 -5.17 -13.93 -6.94
C GLY A 325 -4.92 -15.39 -6.56
N ALA A 326 -5.15 -15.75 -5.29
CA ALA A 326 -5.06 -17.13 -4.81
C ALA A 326 -6.03 -18.08 -5.56
N GLY A 327 -7.28 -17.64 -5.77
CA GLY A 327 -8.26 -18.39 -6.54
C GLY A 327 -7.85 -18.61 -8.00
N LEU A 328 -7.22 -17.61 -8.64
CA LEU A 328 -6.72 -17.69 -10.01
C LEU A 328 -5.55 -18.66 -10.16
N VAL A 329 -4.66 -18.76 -9.16
CA VAL A 329 -3.59 -19.77 -9.14
C VAL A 329 -4.19 -21.18 -9.12
N VAL A 330 -5.12 -21.46 -8.20
CA VAL A 330 -5.76 -22.77 -8.08
C VAL A 330 -6.59 -23.10 -9.33
N GLY A 331 -7.46 -22.18 -9.74
CA GLY A 331 -8.33 -22.35 -10.89
C GLY A 331 -7.55 -22.46 -12.20
N GLY A 332 -6.49 -21.65 -12.37
CA GLY A 332 -5.64 -21.67 -13.56
C GLY A 332 -4.89 -22.99 -13.74
N LEU A 333 -4.33 -23.54 -12.65
CA LEU A 333 -3.69 -24.87 -12.66
C LEU A 333 -4.68 -25.98 -13.05
N ALA A 334 -5.89 -25.96 -12.48
CA ALA A 334 -6.94 -26.92 -12.79
C ALA A 334 -7.41 -26.81 -14.26
N ALA A 335 -7.65 -25.59 -14.73
CA ALA A 335 -8.06 -25.30 -16.10
C ALA A 335 -7.01 -25.79 -17.12
N ALA A 336 -5.74 -25.46 -16.88
CA ALA A 336 -4.65 -25.85 -17.78
C ALA A 336 -4.54 -27.38 -17.93
N ARG A 337 -4.65 -28.13 -16.82
CA ARG A 337 -4.65 -29.60 -16.82
C ARG A 337 -5.85 -30.17 -17.59
N ARG A 338 -7.04 -29.65 -17.31
CA ARG A 338 -8.29 -30.14 -17.89
C ARG A 338 -8.43 -29.87 -19.38
N PHE A 339 -8.08 -28.67 -19.83
CA PHE A 339 -8.13 -28.35 -21.26
C PHE A 339 -7.09 -29.14 -22.05
N ARG A 340 -5.93 -29.42 -21.46
CA ARG A 340 -4.92 -30.29 -22.09
C ARG A 340 -5.42 -31.72 -22.27
N ALA A 341 -6.10 -32.30 -21.27
CA ALA A 341 -6.69 -33.63 -21.40
C ALA A 341 -7.70 -33.71 -22.56
N ARG A 342 -8.59 -32.71 -22.66
CA ARG A 342 -9.58 -32.63 -23.75
C ARG A 342 -8.96 -32.47 -25.14
N GLU A 343 -7.82 -31.79 -25.25
CA GLU A 343 -7.09 -31.69 -26.52
C GLU A 343 -6.48 -33.03 -26.92
N HIS A 344 -6.07 -33.88 -25.96
CA HIS A 344 -5.58 -35.24 -26.23
C HIS A 344 -6.72 -36.20 -26.60
N ASP A 345 -7.89 -36.06 -25.98
CA ASP A 345 -9.05 -36.93 -26.20
C ASP A 345 -9.84 -36.59 -27.48
N ARG A 346 -9.43 -35.57 -28.25
CA ARG A 346 -10.08 -35.24 -29.54
C ARG A 346 -9.73 -36.30 -30.59
N PRO A 347 -10.73 -36.96 -31.22
CA PRO A 347 -10.47 -37.94 -32.26
C PRO A 347 -9.70 -37.30 -33.42
N ALA A 348 -8.75 -38.05 -33.99
CA ALA A 348 -7.99 -37.60 -35.15
C ALA A 348 -8.97 -37.28 -36.30
N PRO A 349 -8.73 -36.21 -37.08
CA PRO A 349 -9.57 -35.93 -38.25
C PRO A 349 -9.55 -37.13 -39.18
N GLU A 350 -10.75 -37.57 -39.58
CA GLU A 350 -10.93 -38.67 -40.53
C GLU A 350 -10.17 -38.31 -41.82
N PRO A 351 -9.34 -39.22 -42.37
CA PRO A 351 -8.57 -38.91 -43.57
C PRO A 351 -9.52 -38.52 -44.70
N GLN A 352 -9.35 -37.30 -45.23
CA GLN A 352 -10.13 -36.87 -46.39
C GLN A 352 -9.82 -37.82 -47.56
N PRO A 353 -10.84 -38.42 -48.20
CA PRO A 353 -10.61 -39.21 -49.40
C PRO A 353 -10.04 -38.28 -50.47
N VAL A 354 -8.83 -38.59 -50.93
CA VAL A 354 -8.24 -37.98 -52.12
C VAL A 354 -9.02 -38.54 -53.32
N GLY A 355 -9.92 -37.73 -53.86
CA GLY A 355 -10.64 -37.97 -55.11
C GLY A 355 -10.11 -37.08 -56.21
#